data_AF-A0A3Q0NXJ9-F1
#
_entry.id   AF-A0A3Q0NXJ9-F1
#
_cell.length_a   1.000
_cell.length_b   1.000
_cell.length_c   1.000
_cell.angle_alpha   90.00
_cell.angle_beta   90.00
_cell.angle_gamma   90.00
#
_symmetry.space_group_name_H-M   'P 1'
#
loop_
_entity.id
_entity.type
_entity.pdbx_description
1 polymer ?
#
loop_
_entity_poly.entity_id
_entity_poly.type
_entity_poly.pdbx_seq_one_letter_code
_entity_poly.pdbx_strand_id
1 'polypeptide(L)'
;MSYNRQPVAEDPMQIWGAVGVLLILLLFVIWLFLPEVVYASCLILHTLWGLVDWGPFHNYAAPRYNLLAMTGNNAANISYSQWVNVMEQTIGILWMYLLPVTLWCLWEWYQHPGQSRFTRRPVDITRLPHIFASLSPAIAPVLADGDP
;
A
#
# COMPACT_ATOMS: atom_id res chain seq x y z
N MET A 1 -23.92 -40.58 -5.45
CA MET A 1 -24.08 -39.30 -6.20
C MET A 1 -23.02 -38.34 -5.71
N SER A 2 -21.98 -38.11 -6.53
CA SER A 2 -20.91 -37.16 -6.24
C SER A 2 -21.39 -35.75 -6.62
N TYR A 3 -21.45 -34.84 -5.65
CA TYR A 3 -21.85 -33.45 -5.88
C TYR A 3 -20.65 -32.74 -6.53
N ASN A 4 -20.60 -32.71 -7.85
CA ASN A 4 -19.58 -32.01 -8.61
C ASN A 4 -19.84 -30.51 -8.45
N ARG A 5 -19.15 -29.83 -7.51
CA ARG A 5 -19.15 -28.37 -7.45
C ARG A 5 -18.44 -27.87 -8.71
N GLN A 6 -19.23 -27.40 -9.69
CA GLN A 6 -18.66 -26.61 -10.75
C GLN A 6 -18.11 -25.32 -10.13
N PRO A 7 -16.86 -24.93 -10.43
CA PRO A 7 -16.39 -23.61 -10.06
C PRO A 7 -17.28 -22.61 -10.80
N VAL A 8 -18.03 -21.80 -10.04
CA VAL A 8 -18.67 -20.61 -10.59
C VAL A 8 -17.52 -19.72 -11.04
N ALA A 9 -17.18 -19.79 -12.33
CA ALA A 9 -16.26 -18.85 -12.94
C ALA A 9 -17.02 -17.52 -12.96
N GLU A 10 -16.75 -16.65 -11.99
CA GLU A 10 -17.27 -15.29 -12.00
C GLU A 10 -16.77 -14.61 -13.28
N ASP A 11 -17.70 -14.13 -14.11
CA ASP A 11 -17.35 -13.48 -15.36
C ASP A 11 -16.52 -12.22 -15.04
N PRO A 12 -15.26 -12.13 -15.51
CA PRO A 12 -14.38 -11.01 -15.17
C PRO A 12 -15.01 -9.66 -15.57
N MET A 13 -15.82 -9.66 -16.63
CA MET A 13 -16.54 -8.47 -17.09
C MET A 13 -17.60 -7.98 -16.09
N GLN A 14 -18.20 -8.86 -15.29
CA GLN A 14 -19.13 -8.48 -14.23
C GLN A 14 -18.39 -7.81 -13.07
N ILE A 15 -17.21 -8.31 -12.70
CA ILE A 15 -16.35 -7.72 -11.65
C ILE A 15 -15.86 -6.34 -12.08
N TRP A 16 -15.28 -6.23 -13.27
CA TRP A 16 -14.78 -4.95 -13.79
C TRP A 16 -15.91 -3.94 -14.03
N GLY A 17 -17.09 -4.41 -14.45
CA GLY A 17 -18.29 -3.59 -14.54
C GLY A 17 -18.72 -3.02 -13.19
N ALA A 18 -18.77 -3.86 -12.15
CA ALA A 18 -19.09 -3.43 -10.79
C ALA A 18 -18.07 -2.42 -10.25
N VAL A 19 -16.77 -2.66 -10.44
CA VAL A 19 -15.70 -1.72 -10.06
C VAL A 19 -15.86 -0.39 -10.78
N GLY A 20 -16.17 -0.41 -12.08
CA GLY A 20 -16.42 0.80 -12.87
C GLY A 20 -17.59 1.63 -12.35
N VAL A 21 -18.72 0.99 -12.04
CA VAL A 21 -19.89 1.66 -11.45
C VAL A 21 -19.56 2.25 -10.08
N LEU A 22 -18.85 1.49 -9.22
CA LEU A 22 -18.44 1.98 -7.91
C LEU A 22 -17.51 3.19 -8.01
N LEU A 23 -16.57 3.20 -8.97
CA LEU A 23 -15.70 4.35 -9.22
C LEU A 23 -16.48 5.59 -9.67
N ILE A 24 -17.46 5.44 -10.56
CA ILE A 24 -18.30 6.55 -11.02
C ILE A 24 -19.11 7.12 -9.85
N LEU A 25 -19.72 6.26 -9.04
CA LEU A 25 -20.46 6.68 -7.84
C LEU A 25 -19.55 7.40 -6.85
N LEU A 26 -18.32 6.91 -6.64
CA LEU A 26 -17.34 7.57 -5.78
C LEU A 26 -16.95 8.96 -6.31
N LEU A 27 -16.66 9.08 -7.60
CA LEU A 27 -16.36 10.37 -8.23
C LEU A 27 -17.52 11.35 -8.11
N PHE A 28 -18.76 10.87 -8.26
CA PHE A 28 -19.96 11.68 -8.09
C PHE A 28 -20.10 12.19 -6.65
N VAL A 29 -19.83 11.33 -5.64
CA VAL A 29 -19.80 11.75 -4.23
C VAL A 29 -18.71 12.79 -3.98
N ILE A 30 -17.50 12.57 -4.49
CA ILE A 30 -16.39 13.54 -4.34
C ILE A 30 -16.76 14.88 -4.97
N TRP A 31 -17.43 14.87 -6.12
CA TRP A 31 -17.88 16.09 -6.77
C TRP A 31 -18.97 16.82 -5.97
N LEU A 32 -19.89 16.09 -5.34
CA LEU A 32 -20.94 16.66 -4.50
C LEU A 32 -20.36 17.36 -3.25
N PHE A 33 -19.31 16.78 -2.67
CA PHE A 33 -18.63 17.29 -1.48
C PHE A 33 -17.28 17.96 -1.80
N LEU A 34 -17.19 18.59 -2.97
CA LEU A 34 -15.95 19.21 -3.44
C LEU A 34 -15.41 20.27 -2.45
N PRO A 35 -16.21 21.18 -1.87
CA PRO A 35 -15.73 22.12 -0.86
C PRO A 35 -15.10 21.44 0.36
N GLU A 36 -15.71 20.37 0.86
CA GLU A 36 -15.23 19.60 2.00
C GLU A 36 -13.94 18.86 1.67
N VAL A 37 -13.83 18.32 0.45
CA VAL A 37 -12.61 17.67 -0.05
C VAL A 37 -11.47 18.68 -0.20
N VAL A 38 -11.75 19.88 -0.73
CA VAL A 38 -10.78 20.97 -0.83
C VAL A 38 -10.32 21.38 0.57
N TYR A 39 -11.25 21.60 1.49
CA TYR A 39 -10.91 21.97 2.87
C TYR A 39 -10.08 20.88 3.56
N ALA A 40 -10.51 19.62 3.51
CA ALA A 40 -9.83 18.51 4.16
C ALA A 40 -8.42 18.29 3.58
N SER A 41 -8.27 18.32 2.25
CA SER A 41 -6.96 18.21 1.60
C SER A 41 -6.03 19.36 1.98
N CYS A 42 -6.53 20.60 2.00
CA CYS A 42 -5.78 21.76 2.45
C CYS A 42 -5.38 21.65 3.92
N LEU A 43 -6.28 21.19 4.79
CA LEU A 43 -6.02 21.03 6.22
C LEU A 43 -4.95 19.97 6.49
N ILE A 44 -5.05 18.80 5.85
CA ILE A 44 -4.05 17.73 5.97
C ILE A 44 -2.69 18.26 5.52
N LEU A 45 -2.60 18.82 4.32
CA LEU A 45 -1.32 19.34 3.83
C LEU A 45 -0.79 20.49 4.69
N HIS A 46 -1.67 21.38 5.17
CA HIS A 46 -1.28 22.48 6.04
C HIS A 46 -0.64 21.97 7.33
N THR A 47 -1.23 20.95 7.96
CA THR A 47 -0.63 20.32 9.15
C THR A 47 0.72 19.66 8.85
N LEU A 48 0.85 18.96 7.72
CA LEU A 48 2.12 18.33 7.32
C LEU A 48 3.20 19.37 7.04
N TRP A 49 2.88 20.45 6.33
CA TRP A 49 3.81 21.56 6.11
C TRP A 49 4.20 22.26 7.41
N GLY A 50 3.26 22.42 8.35
CA GLY A 50 3.54 23.00 9.68
C GLY A 50 4.49 22.14 10.52
N LEU A 51 4.42 20.81 10.40
CA LEU A 51 5.38 19.90 11.04
C LEU A 51 6.79 19.97 10.44
N VAL A 52 6.91 20.47 9.20
CA VAL A 52 8.20 20.62 8.48
C VAL A 52 8.71 22.07 8.53
N ASP A 53 7.98 22.98 9.17
CA ASP A 53 8.37 24.38 9.29
C ASP A 53 9.42 24.59 10.40
N TRP A 54 10.64 24.06 10.17
CA TRP A 54 11.81 24.30 11.00
C TRP A 54 12.66 25.42 10.39
N GLY A 55 13.37 26.20 11.22
CA GLY A 55 14.10 27.41 10.80
C GLY A 55 14.76 27.38 9.40
N PRO A 56 15.61 26.39 9.06
CA PRO A 56 16.24 26.31 7.74
C PRO A 56 15.27 26.09 6.56
N PHE A 57 14.14 25.42 6.80
CA PHE A 57 13.11 25.10 5.81
C PHE A 57 11.99 26.14 5.75
N HIS A 58 11.96 27.11 6.66
CA HIS A 58 10.88 28.09 6.79
C HIS A 58 10.61 28.86 5.50
N ASN A 59 11.65 29.36 4.83
CA ASN A 59 11.51 30.08 3.56
C ASN A 59 10.85 29.25 2.45
N TYR A 60 10.93 27.93 2.55
CA TYR A 60 10.31 27.01 1.61
C TYR A 60 8.92 26.54 2.06
N ALA A 61 8.73 26.28 3.36
CA ALA A 61 7.47 25.81 3.93
C ALA A 61 6.42 26.93 4.04
N ALA A 62 6.81 28.13 4.50
CA ALA A 62 5.88 29.21 4.84
C ALA A 62 5.00 29.68 3.65
N PRO A 63 5.50 29.84 2.41
CA PRO A 63 4.64 30.22 1.27
C PRO A 63 3.56 29.17 0.98
N ARG A 64 3.91 27.89 1.09
CA ARG A 64 3.01 26.75 0.82
C ARG A 64 2.00 26.58 1.93
N TYR A 65 2.45 26.73 3.16
CA TYR A 65 1.62 26.73 4.37
C TYR A 65 0.54 27.82 4.33
N ASN A 66 0.91 29.05 3.96
CA ASN A 66 -0.01 30.18 3.84
C ASN A 66 -1.00 30.02 2.68
N LEU A 67 -0.51 29.53 1.53
CA LEU A 67 -1.35 29.24 0.37
C LEU A 67 -2.43 28.22 0.71
N LEU A 68 -2.10 27.14 1.42
CA LEU A 68 -3.06 26.14 1.89
C LEU A 68 -4.09 26.73 2.87
N ALA A 69 -3.67 27.62 3.78
CA ALA A 69 -4.58 28.29 4.71
C ALA A 69 -5.56 29.21 3.97
N MET A 70 -5.10 30.00 3.00
CA MET A 70 -5.95 30.88 2.19
C MET A 70 -6.94 30.06 1.35
N THR A 71 -6.48 28.98 0.71
CA THR A 71 -7.32 28.10 -0.10
C THR A 71 -8.35 27.37 0.76
N GLY A 72 -7.95 26.81 1.91
CA GLY A 72 -8.86 26.12 2.83
C GLY A 72 -9.94 27.04 3.40
N ASN A 73 -9.58 28.26 3.81
CA ASN A 73 -10.54 29.24 4.32
C ASN A 73 -11.54 29.73 3.26
N ASN A 74 -11.23 29.57 1.98
CA ASN A 74 -12.08 29.96 0.86
C ASN A 74 -12.58 28.75 0.03
N ALA A 75 -12.60 27.55 0.62
CA ALA A 75 -12.88 26.30 -0.09
C ALA A 75 -14.21 26.28 -0.86
N ALA A 76 -15.24 27.00 -0.37
CA ALA A 76 -16.55 27.08 -1.02
C ALA A 76 -16.56 27.86 -2.36
N ASN A 77 -15.59 28.76 -2.58
CA ASN A 77 -15.55 29.63 -3.76
C ASN A 77 -14.43 29.26 -4.74
N ILE A 78 -13.71 28.16 -4.49
CA ILE A 78 -12.56 27.75 -5.28
C ILE A 78 -13.00 26.74 -6.34
N SER A 79 -12.57 26.99 -7.58
CA SER A 79 -12.79 26.06 -8.68
C SER A 79 -11.87 24.84 -8.59
N TYR A 80 -12.29 23.71 -9.18
CA TYR A 80 -11.49 22.48 -9.22
C TYR A 80 -10.08 22.71 -9.82
N SER A 81 -9.96 23.50 -10.89
CA SER A 81 -8.67 23.78 -11.52
C SER A 81 -7.73 24.58 -10.61
N GLN A 82 -8.26 25.56 -9.87
CA GLN A 82 -7.49 26.29 -8.87
C GLN A 82 -7.01 25.39 -7.74
N TRP A 83 -7.87 24.48 -7.27
CA TRP A 83 -7.48 23.49 -6.27
C TRP A 83 -6.35 22.57 -6.77
N VAL A 84 -6.44 22.07 -8.00
CA VAL A 84 -5.38 21.23 -8.59
C VAL A 84 -4.04 21.98 -8.68
N ASN A 85 -4.05 23.25 -9.08
CA ASN A 85 -2.84 24.08 -9.11
C ASN A 85 -2.21 24.27 -7.71
N VAL A 86 -3.04 24.39 -6.67
CA VAL A 86 -2.58 24.43 -5.27
C VAL A 86 -1.95 23.09 -4.87
N MET A 87 -2.60 21.98 -5.23
CA MET A 87 -2.08 20.63 -4.95
C MET A 87 -0.75 20.40 -5.63
N GLU A 88 -0.58 20.79 -6.90
CA GLU A 88 0.67 20.64 -7.65
C GLU A 88 1.88 21.26 -6.92
N GLN A 89 1.67 22.40 -6.26
CA GLN A 89 2.74 23.11 -5.55
C GLN A 89 3.04 22.57 -4.14
N THR A 90 2.09 21.85 -3.54
CA THR A 90 2.09 21.55 -2.09
C THR A 90 2.13 20.06 -1.78
N ILE A 91 1.65 19.20 -2.68
CA ILE A 91 1.53 17.74 -2.46
C ILE A 91 2.88 17.03 -2.34
N GLY A 92 3.95 17.64 -2.86
CA GLY A 92 5.31 17.09 -2.80
C GLY A 92 5.79 16.78 -1.38
N ILE A 93 5.22 17.43 -0.36
CA ILE A 93 5.52 17.14 1.06
C ILE A 93 5.24 15.68 1.44
N LEU A 94 4.29 15.02 0.78
CA LEU A 94 3.95 13.63 1.05
C LEU A 94 5.14 12.70 0.84
N TRP A 95 6.03 12.99 -0.12
CA TRP A 95 7.23 12.18 -0.34
C TRP A 95 8.16 12.17 0.87
N MET A 96 8.23 13.25 1.64
CA MET A 96 9.05 13.32 2.85
C MET A 96 8.60 12.31 3.91
N TYR A 97 7.30 11.99 3.97
CA TYR A 97 6.74 11.04 4.94
C TYR A 97 6.59 9.63 4.35
N LEU A 98 6.19 9.52 3.09
CA LEU A 98 5.95 8.24 2.43
C LEU A 98 7.26 7.51 2.11
N LEU A 99 8.35 8.21 1.77
CA LEU A 99 9.64 7.55 1.50
C LEU A 99 10.18 6.80 2.73
N PRO A 100 10.28 7.42 3.93
CA PRO A 100 10.70 6.67 5.11
C PRO A 100 9.81 5.48 5.42
N VAL A 101 8.48 5.64 5.33
CA VAL A 101 7.53 4.56 5.60
C VAL A 101 7.68 3.41 4.60
N THR A 102 7.80 3.72 3.31
CA THR A 102 7.98 2.69 2.27
C THR A 102 9.32 1.96 2.41
N LEU A 103 10.40 2.68 2.72
CA LEU A 103 11.70 2.06 3.01
C LEU A 103 11.64 1.17 4.24
N TRP A 104 10.93 1.59 5.29
CA TRP A 104 10.71 0.79 6.49
C TRP A 104 9.91 -0.48 6.17
N CYS A 105 8.77 -0.36 5.47
CA CYS A 105 7.98 -1.52 5.06
C CYS A 105 8.79 -2.49 4.17
N LEU A 106 9.62 -1.97 3.27
CA LEU A 106 10.50 -2.78 2.43
C LEU A 106 11.56 -3.51 3.27
N TRP A 107 12.12 -2.83 4.26
CA TRP A 107 13.06 -3.41 5.22
C TRP A 107 12.41 -4.52 6.04
N GLU A 108 11.23 -4.29 6.60
CA GLU A 108 10.44 -5.29 7.34
C GLU A 108 10.10 -6.50 6.45
N TRP A 109 9.64 -6.25 5.23
CA TRP A 109 9.43 -7.32 4.26
C TRP A 109 10.72 -8.08 3.98
N TYR A 110 11.85 -7.39 3.85
CA TYR A 110 13.14 -8.01 3.66
C TYR A 110 13.57 -8.83 4.90
N GLN A 111 13.30 -8.40 6.12
CA GLN A 111 13.67 -9.19 7.29
C GLN A 111 12.65 -10.28 7.65
N HIS A 112 11.51 -10.30 6.97
CA HIS A 112 10.38 -11.13 7.35
C HIS A 112 10.76 -12.64 7.38
N PRO A 113 10.55 -13.36 8.50
CA PRO A 113 10.97 -14.75 8.65
C PRO A 113 10.24 -15.73 7.71
N GLY A 114 9.07 -15.33 7.21
CA GLY A 114 8.35 -16.06 6.16
C GLY A 114 8.98 -15.96 4.77
N GLN A 115 10.05 -15.18 4.60
CA GLN A 115 10.80 -15.14 3.34
C GLN A 115 11.51 -16.48 3.10
N SER A 116 11.48 -16.96 1.86
CA SER A 116 12.07 -18.24 1.46
C SER A 116 13.55 -18.39 1.81
N ARG A 117 14.26 -17.28 2.00
CA ARG A 117 15.67 -17.26 2.44
C ARG A 117 15.87 -17.77 3.88
N PHE A 118 14.89 -17.59 4.76
CA PHE A 118 14.98 -17.98 6.16
C PHE A 118 14.30 -19.34 6.40
N THR A 119 13.37 -19.73 5.52
CA THR A 119 12.63 -21.01 5.59
C THR A 119 13.19 -22.12 4.71
N ARG A 120 14.07 -21.83 3.74
CA ARG A 120 14.82 -22.87 3.02
C ARG A 120 15.95 -23.39 3.91
N ARG A 121 15.70 -24.48 4.64
CA ARG A 121 16.80 -25.40 4.98
C ARG A 121 17.43 -25.83 3.65
N PRO A 122 18.75 -25.84 3.48
CA PRO A 122 19.37 -26.44 2.31
C PRO A 122 19.03 -27.92 2.29
N VAL A 123 18.08 -28.26 1.42
CA VAL A 123 17.61 -29.62 1.18
C VAL A 123 18.44 -30.17 0.04
N ASP A 124 19.42 -31.00 0.40
CA ASP A 124 20.28 -31.71 -0.54
C ASP A 124 19.73 -33.13 -0.78
N ILE A 125 20.15 -33.81 -1.85
CA ILE A 125 19.70 -35.18 -2.17
C ILE A 125 20.02 -36.14 -1.02
N THR A 126 21.09 -35.88 -0.28
CA THR A 126 21.49 -36.62 0.91
C THR A 126 20.68 -36.25 2.16
N ARG A 127 20.23 -34.99 2.30
CA ARG A 127 19.53 -34.50 3.51
C ARG A 127 18.01 -34.58 3.43
N LEU A 128 17.45 -34.57 2.22
CA LEU A 128 16.02 -34.66 1.95
C LEU A 128 15.41 -35.94 2.57
N PRO A 129 15.95 -37.15 2.33
CA PRO A 129 15.31 -38.38 2.81
C PRO A 129 15.29 -38.45 4.35
N HIS A 130 16.35 -37.97 5.01
CA HIS A 130 16.42 -37.92 6.49
C HIS A 130 15.44 -36.93 7.11
N ILE A 131 15.11 -35.82 6.43
CA ILE A 131 14.07 -34.87 6.89
C ILE A 131 12.68 -35.51 6.76
N PHE A 132 12.45 -36.31 5.71
CA PHE A 132 11.17 -37.00 5.48
C PHE A 132 11.01 -38.29 6.28
N ALA A 133 12.08 -38.83 6.88
CA ALA A 133 12.03 -40.06 7.69
C ALA A 133 11.08 -39.96 8.90
N SER A 134 10.91 -38.77 9.49
CA SER A 134 9.97 -38.55 10.58
C SER A 134 8.51 -38.46 10.12
N LEU A 135 8.25 -38.15 8.84
CA LEU A 135 6.90 -38.08 8.26
C LEU A 135 6.50 -39.38 7.55
N SER A 136 7.46 -40.17 7.06
CA SER A 136 7.21 -41.41 6.33
C SER A 136 8.05 -42.56 6.90
N PRO A 137 7.45 -43.41 7.76
CA PRO A 137 8.12 -44.56 8.37
C PRO A 137 8.65 -45.57 7.34
N ALA A 138 8.13 -45.55 6.11
CA ALA A 138 8.53 -46.46 5.04
C ALA A 138 9.94 -46.17 4.48
N ILE A 139 10.47 -44.96 4.70
CA ILE A 139 11.79 -44.53 4.18
C ILE A 139 12.91 -44.83 5.20
N ALA A 140 12.55 -45.03 6.48
CA ALA A 140 13.49 -45.30 7.56
C ALA A 140 14.42 -46.53 7.33
N PRO A 141 13.94 -47.70 6.87
CA PRO A 141 14.83 -48.85 6.67
C PRO A 141 15.80 -48.67 5.49
N VAL A 142 15.37 -48.01 4.42
CA VAL A 142 16.22 -47.72 3.24
C VAL A 142 17.34 -46.73 3.58
N LEU A 143 17.09 -45.84 4.53
CA LEU A 143 18.09 -44.91 5.06
C LEU A 143 19.06 -45.55 6.07
N ALA A 144 18.69 -46.67 6.68
CA ALA A 144 19.53 -47.39 7.63
C ALA A 144 20.54 -48.33 6.92
N ASP A 145 20.21 -48.80 5.72
CA ASP A 145 21.04 -49.71 4.92
C ASP A 145 21.95 -48.99 3.88
N GLY A 146 21.77 -47.68 3.65
CA GLY A 146 22.56 -46.89 2.71
C GLY A 146 23.77 -46.19 3.34
N ASP A 147 24.78 -45.83 2.52
CA ASP A 147 25.99 -45.11 2.95
C ASP A 147 25.65 -43.75 3.62
N PRO A 148 26.42 -43.32 4.65
CA PRO A 148 26.13 -42.17 5.51
C PRO A 148 26.23 -40.79 4.83
#